data_AF-A0A2M6WFI2-F1
#
_entry.id   AF-A0A2M6WFI2-F1
#
_cell.length_a   1.000
_cell.length_b   1.000
_cell.length_c   1.000
_cell.angle_alpha   90.00
_cell.angle_beta   90.00
_cell.angle_gamma   90.00
#
_symmetry.space_group_name_H-M   'P 1'
#
loop_
_entity.id
_entity.type
_entity.pdbx_description
1 polymer ?
#
loop_
_entity_poly.entity_id
_entity_poly.type
_entity_poly.pdbx_seq_one_letter_code
_entity_poly.pdbx_strand_id
1 'polypeptide(L)'
;MREGFTHHRFSLKSGGGFTPHIKKLRAGFTLIEMIIVIGITAFLSALLVTYNRSSDSQIVLSVERVKVVGFLNRGKAFALERNLAKGGENVCAFGVSFNKSDGTMTIFRIGRGVSGGCGDFDPTLGGANNSPIEILTLDRRVEFKSFTCGVPPCTVSYDVAFESPYLMTHNPGSVVLGIKGRSETLTVEVGVGGEITPR
;
A
#
# COMPACT_ATOMS: atom_id res chain seq x y z
N MET A 1 -41.63 28.32 -16.86
CA MET A 1 -42.25 29.16 -15.81
C MET A 1 -41.16 30.03 -15.21
N ARG A 2 -41.35 31.35 -15.30
CA ARG A 2 -40.48 32.39 -14.74
C ARG A 2 -41.09 32.80 -13.41
N GLU A 3 -40.34 32.65 -12.33
CA GLU A 3 -40.61 33.27 -11.04
C GLU A 3 -39.28 33.93 -10.65
N GLY A 4 -39.18 35.17 -10.19
CA GLY A 4 -40.17 36.04 -9.57
C GLY A 4 -39.36 36.88 -8.60
N PHE A 5 -38.72 37.91 -9.15
CA PHE A 5 -37.77 38.79 -8.48
C PHE A 5 -38.52 39.74 -7.54
N THR A 6 -38.33 39.61 -6.22
CA THR A 6 -38.84 40.56 -5.22
C THR A 6 -37.69 41.07 -4.35
N HIS A 7 -37.17 42.24 -4.71
CA HIS A 7 -36.28 42.99 -3.83
C HIS A 7 -37.09 43.74 -2.77
N HIS A 8 -37.00 43.27 -1.53
CA HIS A 8 -37.37 44.08 -0.38
C HIS A 8 -36.28 45.14 -0.14
N ARG A 9 -36.59 46.40 -0.45
CA ARG A 9 -35.79 47.56 -0.03
C ARG A 9 -35.98 47.77 1.47
N PHE A 10 -35.01 47.34 2.26
CA PHE A 10 -34.88 47.74 3.66
C PHE A 10 -34.31 49.17 3.72
N SER A 11 -35.15 50.13 4.11
CA SER A 11 -34.76 51.53 4.34
C SER A 11 -34.35 51.69 5.80
N LEU A 12 -33.05 51.66 6.09
CA LEU A 12 -32.52 52.00 7.41
C LEU A 12 -32.40 53.53 7.53
N LYS A 13 -33.22 54.09 8.43
CA LYS A 13 -33.11 55.47 8.93
C LYS A 13 -31.72 55.65 9.54
N SER A 14 -30.91 56.51 8.90
CA SER A 14 -29.63 56.98 9.43
C SER A 14 -29.89 57.83 10.66
N GLY A 15 -29.75 57.22 11.85
CA GLY A 15 -29.62 57.93 13.11
C GLY A 15 -28.19 58.45 13.24
N GLY A 16 -28.05 59.77 13.37
CA GLY A 16 -26.79 60.45 13.68
C GLY A 16 -26.29 60.02 15.05
N GLY A 17 -25.48 58.95 15.07
CA GLY A 17 -24.77 58.45 16.23
C GLY A 17 -23.31 58.88 16.18
N PHE A 18 -22.94 59.69 17.16
CA PHE A 18 -21.59 60.15 17.50
C PHE A 18 -20.54 59.05 17.26
N THR A 19 -19.80 59.14 16.15
CA THR A 19 -18.66 58.25 15.91
C THR A 19 -17.51 58.70 16.81
N PRO A 20 -17.03 57.88 17.76
CA PRO A 20 -15.77 58.18 18.42
C PRO A 20 -14.70 58.19 17.33
N HIS A 21 -14.02 59.33 17.19
CA HIS A 21 -12.78 59.42 16.42
C HIS A 21 -11.74 58.54 17.12
N ILE A 22 -11.76 57.23 16.83
CA ILE A 22 -10.62 56.36 17.06
C ILE A 22 -9.53 56.91 16.15
N LYS A 23 -8.64 57.71 16.72
CA LYS A 23 -7.39 58.08 16.07
C LYS A 23 -6.69 56.78 15.72
N LYS A 24 -6.77 56.35 14.45
CA LYS A 24 -5.90 55.32 13.89
C LYS A 24 -4.49 55.89 13.98
N LEU A 25 -3.79 55.59 15.06
CA LEU A 25 -2.34 55.69 15.10
C LEU A 25 -1.85 54.77 13.98
N ARG A 26 -1.40 55.38 12.87
CA ARG A 26 -0.68 54.68 11.82
C ARG A 26 0.69 54.30 12.41
N ALA A 27 0.70 53.29 13.26
CA ALA A 27 1.93 52.64 13.69
C ALA A 27 2.45 51.87 12.47
N GLY A 28 3.45 52.43 11.79
CA GLY A 28 4.18 51.72 10.76
C GLY A 28 4.99 50.59 11.41
N PHE A 29 5.12 49.47 10.71
CA PHE A 29 6.02 48.39 11.13
C PHE A 29 7.45 48.92 11.19
N THR A 30 8.14 48.60 12.28
CA THR A 30 9.55 48.95 12.40
C THR A 30 10.38 48.07 11.45
N LEU A 31 11.52 48.59 10.98
CA LEU A 31 12.41 47.84 10.08
C LEU A 31 12.87 46.53 10.72
N ILE A 32 13.15 46.56 12.03
CA ILE A 32 13.55 45.38 12.80
C ILE A 32 12.45 44.32 12.86
N GLU A 33 11.19 44.72 12.99
CA GLU A 33 10.04 43.81 13.04
C GLU A 33 9.85 43.08 11.71
N MET A 34 10.05 43.79 10.58
CA MET A 34 10.01 43.17 9.25
C MET A 34 11.13 42.14 9.06
N ILE A 35 12.35 42.43 9.55
CA ILE A 35 13.47 41.47 9.49
C ILE A 35 13.15 40.20 10.28
N ILE A 36 12.58 40.35 11.48
CA ILE A 36 12.21 39.20 12.33
C ILE A 36 11.14 38.35 11.64
N VAL A 37 10.11 38.97 11.06
CA VAL A 37 9.05 38.24 10.33
C VAL A 37 9.61 37.49 9.13
N ILE A 38 10.49 38.11 8.33
CA ILE A 38 11.16 37.44 7.20
C ILE A 38 12.02 36.28 7.69
N GLY A 39 12.74 36.46 8.80
CA GLY A 39 13.56 35.40 9.41
C GLY A 39 12.73 34.19 9.86
N ILE A 40 11.62 34.44 10.58
CA ILE A 40 10.73 33.38 11.06
C ILE A 40 10.05 32.66 9.89
N THR A 41 9.58 33.39 8.88
CA THR A 41 8.94 32.79 7.70
C THR A 41 9.91 31.97 6.87
N ALA A 42 11.15 32.42 6.67
CA ALA A 42 12.19 31.66 5.99
C ALA A 42 12.54 30.38 6.75
N PHE A 43 12.68 30.47 8.08
CA PHE A 43 12.95 29.31 8.94
C PHE A 43 11.83 28.27 8.90
N LEU A 44 10.58 28.69 9.05
CA LEU A 44 9.42 27.79 8.98
C LEU A 44 9.28 27.15 7.59
N SER A 45 9.56 27.90 6.52
CA SER A 45 9.52 27.38 5.15
C SER A 45 10.58 26.30 4.93
N ALA A 46 11.79 26.48 5.45
CA ALA A 46 12.87 25.50 5.35
C ALA A 46 12.52 24.18 6.08
N LEU A 47 11.90 24.26 7.26
CA LEU A 47 11.42 23.09 8.00
C LEU A 47 10.33 22.34 7.21
N LEU A 48 9.40 23.07 6.61
CA LEU A 48 8.29 22.49 5.84
C LEU A 48 8.80 21.70 4.62
N VAL A 49 9.76 22.25 3.87
CA VAL A 49 10.37 21.56 2.72
C VAL A 49 11.12 20.29 3.16
N THR A 50 11.82 20.35 4.28
CA THR A 50 12.59 19.20 4.79
C THR A 50 11.67 18.06 5.23
N TYR A 51 10.57 18.38 5.91
CA TYR A 51 9.59 17.39 6.36
C TYR A 51 8.95 16.64 5.18
N ASN A 52 8.62 17.36 4.11
CA ASN A 52 7.91 16.78 2.95
C ASN A 52 8.71 15.65 2.26
N ARG A 53 10.04 15.78 2.18
CA ARG A 53 10.91 14.75 1.56
C ARG A 53 10.92 13.42 2.30
N SER A 54 10.74 13.42 3.62
CA SER A 54 10.70 12.18 4.41
C SER A 54 9.37 11.45 4.20
N SER A 55 8.28 12.21 4.08
CA SER A 55 6.93 11.69 3.87
C SER A 55 6.79 10.95 2.53
N ASP A 56 7.43 11.44 1.46
CA ASP A 56 7.38 10.81 0.13
C ASP A 56 7.83 9.34 0.15
N SER A 57 8.93 9.04 0.84
CA SER A 57 9.45 7.67 1.00
C SER A 57 8.46 6.75 1.70
N GLN A 58 7.86 7.22 2.79
CA GLN A 58 6.93 6.43 3.60
C GLN A 58 5.62 6.18 2.86
N ILE A 59 5.14 7.16 2.09
CA ILE A 59 3.96 7.03 1.24
C ILE A 59 4.20 5.93 0.18
N VAL A 60 5.33 5.96 -0.50
CA VAL A 60 5.65 4.97 -1.54
C VAL A 60 5.73 3.57 -0.96
N LEU A 61 6.42 3.40 0.17
CA LEU A 61 6.54 2.10 0.83
C LEU A 61 5.18 1.57 1.30
N SER A 62 4.28 2.46 1.76
CA SER A 62 2.92 2.12 2.16
C SER A 62 2.05 1.69 0.98
N VAL A 63 2.15 2.38 -0.16
CA VAL A 63 1.44 2.01 -1.40
C VAL A 63 1.91 0.64 -1.90
N GLU A 64 3.22 0.39 -1.91
CA GLU A 64 3.76 -0.91 -2.32
C GLU A 64 3.35 -2.04 -1.37
N ARG A 65 3.28 -1.79 -0.06
CA ARG A 65 2.72 -2.74 0.90
C ARG A 65 1.28 -3.12 0.56
N VAL A 66 0.43 -2.15 0.26
CA VAL A 66 -0.97 -2.42 -0.11
C VAL A 66 -1.04 -3.23 -1.40
N LYS A 67 -0.14 -2.99 -2.36
CA LYS A 67 -0.04 -3.81 -3.58
C LYS A 67 0.32 -5.26 -3.26
N VAL A 68 1.28 -5.50 -2.37
CA VAL A 68 1.66 -6.86 -1.93
C VAL A 68 0.46 -7.57 -1.29
N VAL A 69 -0.23 -6.92 -0.35
CA VAL A 69 -1.43 -7.46 0.31
C VAL A 69 -2.52 -7.76 -0.72
N GLY A 70 -2.77 -6.84 -1.65
CA GLY A 70 -3.74 -7.04 -2.73
C GLY A 70 -3.35 -8.18 -3.68
N PHE A 71 -2.06 -8.39 -3.93
CA PHE A 71 -1.56 -9.47 -4.77
C PHE A 71 -1.71 -10.83 -4.08
N LEU A 72 -1.39 -10.92 -2.78
CA LEU A 72 -1.63 -12.12 -1.97
C LEU A 72 -3.13 -12.46 -1.90
N ASN A 73 -4.00 -11.47 -1.69
CA ASN A 73 -5.45 -11.67 -1.70
C ASN A 73 -5.97 -12.15 -3.06
N ARG A 74 -5.37 -11.72 -4.17
CA ARG A 74 -5.69 -12.24 -5.50
C ARG A 74 -5.26 -13.70 -5.67
N GLY A 75 -4.05 -14.06 -5.24
CA GLY A 75 -3.61 -15.46 -5.18
C GLY A 75 -4.58 -16.34 -4.39
N LYS A 76 -5.04 -15.86 -3.23
CA LYS A 76 -6.06 -16.51 -2.40
C LYS A 76 -7.40 -16.65 -3.13
N ALA A 77 -7.86 -15.61 -3.83
CA ALA A 77 -9.10 -15.65 -4.60
C ALA A 77 -9.03 -16.69 -5.73
N PHE A 78 -7.90 -16.80 -6.44
CA PHE A 78 -7.71 -17.81 -7.48
C PHE A 78 -7.81 -19.24 -6.92
N ALA A 79 -7.26 -19.48 -5.73
CA ALA A 79 -7.38 -20.77 -5.06
C ALA A 79 -8.84 -21.13 -4.74
N LEU A 80 -9.65 -20.17 -4.31
CA LEU A 80 -11.08 -20.37 -4.04
C LEU A 80 -11.91 -20.57 -5.31
N GLU A 81 -11.68 -19.77 -6.35
CA GLU A 81 -12.45 -19.81 -7.59
C GLU A 81 -12.31 -21.17 -8.29
N ARG A 82 -11.10 -21.76 -8.29
CA ARG A 82 -10.88 -23.06 -8.93
C ARG A 82 -11.63 -24.20 -8.27
N ASN A 83 -11.83 -24.13 -6.95
CA ASN A 83 -12.64 -25.13 -6.24
C ASN A 83 -14.09 -25.17 -6.76
N LEU A 84 -14.62 -24.01 -7.14
CA LEU A 84 -16.00 -23.88 -7.60
C LEU A 84 -16.17 -24.32 -9.06
N ALA A 85 -15.11 -24.24 -9.87
CA ALA A 85 -15.10 -24.68 -11.25
C ALA A 85 -15.00 -26.21 -11.34
N LYS A 86 -16.14 -26.90 -11.30
CA LYS A 86 -16.23 -28.34 -11.58
C LYS A 86 -15.58 -28.67 -12.93
N GLY A 87 -14.46 -29.39 -12.90
CA GLY A 87 -13.93 -30.10 -14.06
C GLY A 87 -12.70 -29.52 -14.75
N GLY A 88 -11.81 -28.80 -14.07
CA GLY A 88 -10.60 -28.31 -14.72
C GLY A 88 -9.30 -28.69 -14.00
N GLU A 89 -8.30 -29.04 -14.82
CA GLU A 89 -6.84 -29.18 -14.63
C GLU A 89 -6.32 -29.50 -13.22
N ASN A 90 -5.35 -30.42 -13.13
CA ASN A 90 -4.67 -30.87 -11.90
C ASN A 90 -3.95 -29.74 -11.12
N VAL A 91 -4.67 -28.74 -10.63
CA VAL A 91 -4.18 -27.60 -9.85
C VAL A 91 -4.65 -27.78 -8.41
N CYS A 92 -3.71 -27.86 -7.49
CA CYS A 92 -3.94 -28.06 -6.06
C CYS A 92 -3.93 -26.75 -5.28
N ALA A 93 -3.00 -25.86 -5.65
CA ALA A 93 -2.79 -24.61 -4.94
C ALA A 93 -2.38 -23.52 -5.91
N PHE A 94 -2.46 -22.28 -5.44
CA PHE A 94 -1.90 -21.12 -6.12
C PHE A 94 -0.78 -20.56 -5.28
N GLY A 95 0.40 -20.44 -5.89
CA GLY A 95 1.59 -19.91 -5.25
C GLY A 95 1.82 -18.45 -5.63
N VAL A 96 2.43 -17.71 -4.72
CA VAL A 96 3.00 -16.39 -4.91
C VAL A 96 4.50 -16.49 -4.66
N SER A 97 5.28 -16.06 -5.65
CA SER A 97 6.74 -15.97 -5.55
C SER A 97 7.17 -14.51 -5.61
N PHE A 98 8.12 -14.14 -4.75
CA PHE A 98 8.74 -12.84 -4.60
C PHE A 98 10.18 -12.93 -5.11
N ASN A 99 10.44 -12.39 -6.29
CA ASN A 99 11.81 -12.30 -6.80
C ASN A 99 12.49 -11.03 -6.25
N LYS A 100 13.52 -11.23 -5.42
CA LYS A 100 14.33 -10.16 -4.84
C LYS A 100 15.22 -9.43 -5.86
N SER A 101 15.70 -10.10 -6.92
CA SER A 101 16.58 -9.45 -7.90
C SER A 101 15.83 -8.41 -8.73
N ASP A 102 14.62 -8.76 -9.14
CA ASP A 102 13.86 -8.00 -10.12
C ASP A 102 12.72 -7.18 -9.47
N GLY A 103 12.45 -7.42 -8.18
CA GLY A 103 11.35 -6.79 -7.45
C GLY A 103 9.99 -7.19 -7.99
N THR A 104 9.87 -8.40 -8.57
CA THR A 104 8.64 -8.90 -9.18
C THR A 104 7.94 -9.89 -8.27
N MET A 105 6.62 -9.83 -8.26
CA MET A 105 5.74 -10.81 -7.65
C MET A 105 5.01 -11.55 -8.73
N THR A 106 4.93 -12.87 -8.61
CA THR A 106 4.30 -13.72 -9.61
C THR A 106 3.32 -14.67 -8.96
N ILE A 107 2.08 -14.70 -9.47
CA ILE A 107 1.11 -15.76 -9.15
C ILE A 107 1.26 -16.87 -10.17
N PHE A 108 1.35 -18.11 -9.69
CA PHE A 108 1.43 -19.30 -10.53
C PHE A 108 0.59 -20.43 -9.94
N ARG A 109 0.31 -21.42 -10.79
CA ARG A 109 -0.46 -22.61 -10.42
C ARG A 109 0.49 -23.66 -9.86
N ILE A 110 0.06 -24.39 -8.85
CA ILE A 110 0.80 -25.53 -8.33
C ILE A 110 0.00 -26.79 -8.62
N GLY A 111 0.62 -27.68 -9.39
CA GLY A 111 0.00 -28.92 -9.80
C GLY A 111 -0.07 -29.98 -8.70
N ARG A 112 -0.77 -31.08 -8.96
CA ARG A 112 -0.65 -32.31 -8.16
C ARG A 112 0.74 -32.91 -8.32
N GLY A 113 1.33 -33.36 -7.21
CA GLY A 113 2.55 -34.16 -7.24
C GLY A 113 2.33 -35.54 -7.85
N VAL A 114 3.43 -36.28 -8.04
CA VAL A 114 3.46 -37.64 -8.62
C VAL A 114 2.60 -38.67 -7.86
N SER A 115 2.33 -38.44 -6.57
CA SER A 115 1.45 -39.28 -5.75
C SER A 115 -0.05 -39.02 -5.99
N GLY A 116 -0.41 -38.04 -6.82
CA GLY A 116 -1.80 -37.67 -7.12
C GLY A 116 -2.49 -36.88 -6.01
N GLY A 117 -1.84 -36.68 -4.86
CA GLY A 117 -2.32 -35.84 -3.76
C GLY A 117 -1.89 -34.38 -3.90
N CYS A 118 -2.63 -33.48 -3.25
CA CYS A 118 -2.22 -32.08 -3.08
C CYS A 118 -1.20 -31.87 -1.95
N GLY A 119 -0.78 -32.92 -1.24
CA GLY A 119 0.21 -32.83 -0.17
C GLY A 119 1.67 -32.81 -0.64
N ASP A 120 1.94 -33.31 -1.84
CA ASP A 120 3.28 -33.32 -2.45
C ASP A 120 3.37 -32.18 -3.47
N PHE A 121 3.64 -30.97 -2.97
CA PHE A 121 3.88 -29.82 -3.83
C PHE A 121 5.26 -29.94 -4.46
N ASP A 122 5.30 -30.27 -5.75
CA ASP A 122 6.53 -30.14 -6.52
C ASP A 122 6.45 -28.87 -7.38
N PRO A 123 7.20 -27.82 -7.04
CA PRO A 123 7.22 -26.58 -7.81
C PRO A 123 7.80 -26.76 -9.22
N THR A 124 8.51 -27.86 -9.49
CA THR A 124 9.04 -28.26 -10.79
C THR A 124 8.05 -29.09 -11.61
N LEU A 125 7.10 -29.80 -10.96
CA LEU A 125 5.99 -30.51 -11.61
C LEU A 125 4.77 -29.61 -11.89
N GLY A 126 4.86 -28.31 -11.57
CA GLY A 126 4.27 -27.27 -12.39
C GLY A 126 4.94 -27.19 -13.78
N GLY A 127 5.10 -28.35 -14.43
CA GLY A 127 6.05 -28.58 -15.50
C GLY A 127 5.70 -27.78 -16.74
N ALA A 128 6.69 -27.09 -17.34
CA ALA A 128 6.66 -26.40 -18.64
C ALA A 128 5.49 -25.40 -18.91
N ASN A 129 4.50 -25.35 -18.02
CA ASN A 129 3.21 -24.68 -18.08
C ASN A 129 2.96 -23.86 -16.81
N ASN A 130 3.97 -23.68 -15.95
CA ASN A 130 4.05 -22.62 -14.93
C ASN A 130 4.15 -21.24 -15.60
N SER A 131 3.24 -20.97 -16.52
CA SER A 131 3.03 -19.66 -17.07
C SER A 131 2.56 -18.78 -15.92
N PRO A 132 3.22 -17.64 -15.68
CA PRO A 132 2.76 -16.69 -14.70
C PRO A 132 1.33 -16.30 -15.05
N ILE A 133 0.41 -16.47 -14.11
CA ILE A 133 -0.98 -16.02 -14.27
C ILE A 133 -0.99 -14.49 -14.23
N GLU A 134 -0.27 -13.95 -13.27
CA GLU A 134 -0.16 -12.52 -13.05
C GLU A 134 1.26 -12.22 -12.58
N ILE A 135 1.84 -11.15 -13.13
CA ILE A 135 3.11 -10.59 -12.68
C ILE A 135 2.87 -9.14 -12.31
N LEU A 136 3.37 -8.74 -11.14
CA LEU A 136 3.37 -7.37 -10.69
C LEU A 136 4.79 -6.96 -10.28
N THR A 137 5.26 -5.83 -10.77
CA THR A 137 6.57 -5.27 -10.41
C THR A 137 6.40 -4.15 -9.38
N LEU A 138 7.24 -4.15 -8.36
CA LEU A 138 7.30 -3.06 -7.38
C LEU A 138 7.82 -1.75 -8.00
N ASP A 139 7.56 -0.63 -7.34
CA ASP A 139 8.24 0.63 -7.63
C ASP A 139 9.77 0.44 -7.54
N ARG A 140 10.53 1.03 -8.48
CA ARG A 140 11.98 0.88 -8.60
C ARG A 140 12.75 1.25 -7.32
N ARG A 141 12.15 2.10 -6.48
CA ARG A 141 12.71 2.57 -5.20
C ARG A 141 12.53 1.58 -4.05
N VAL A 142 11.64 0.60 -4.19
CA VAL A 142 11.32 -0.41 -3.18
C VAL A 142 11.94 -1.75 -3.58
N GLU A 143 12.31 -2.55 -2.59
CA GLU A 143 12.85 -3.89 -2.76
C GLU A 143 12.35 -4.85 -1.68
N PHE A 144 12.34 -6.15 -2.00
CA PHE A 144 12.17 -7.20 -1.01
C PHE A 144 13.47 -7.36 -0.21
N LYS A 145 13.43 -7.10 1.10
CA LYS A 145 14.59 -7.24 1.98
C LYS A 145 14.78 -8.70 2.37
N SER A 146 13.72 -9.34 2.84
CA SER A 146 13.73 -10.74 3.27
C SER A 146 12.33 -11.33 3.19
N PHE A 147 12.29 -12.65 3.02
CA PHE A 147 11.12 -13.47 3.27
C PHE A 147 11.47 -14.47 4.37
N THR A 148 10.65 -14.54 5.41
CA THR A 148 10.85 -15.46 6.53
C THR A 148 9.63 -16.36 6.66
N CYS A 149 9.79 -17.66 6.45
CA CYS A 149 8.72 -18.61 6.72
C CYS A 149 8.60 -18.83 8.24
N GLY A 150 7.38 -18.82 8.75
CA GLY A 150 7.06 -19.04 10.16
C GLY A 150 7.20 -20.49 10.62
N VAL A 151 7.31 -21.45 9.69
CA VAL A 151 7.52 -22.87 10.02
C VAL A 151 8.67 -23.43 9.17
N PRO A 152 9.87 -23.63 9.74
CA PRO A 152 10.95 -24.31 9.03
C PRO A 152 10.68 -25.83 8.90
N PRO A 153 11.14 -26.47 7.81
CA PRO A 153 11.94 -25.90 6.72
C PRO A 153 11.09 -25.19 5.66
N CYS A 154 11.57 -24.05 5.17
CA CYS A 154 11.12 -23.46 3.91
C CYS A 154 11.56 -24.38 2.76
N THR A 155 10.82 -25.47 2.54
CA THR A 155 11.33 -26.62 1.76
C THR A 155 11.02 -26.55 0.26
N VAL A 156 10.53 -25.41 -0.24
CA VAL A 156 9.93 -25.34 -1.58
C VAL A 156 10.28 -24.04 -2.30
N SER A 157 10.33 -24.12 -3.63
CA SER A 157 10.69 -23.04 -4.58
C SER A 157 9.65 -21.90 -4.68
N TYR A 158 8.78 -21.76 -3.68
CA TYR A 158 7.77 -20.72 -3.60
C TYR A 158 7.67 -20.15 -2.20
N ASP A 159 7.32 -18.86 -2.12
CA ASP A 159 7.31 -18.17 -0.85
C ASP A 159 6.02 -18.42 -0.09
N VAL A 160 4.86 -18.24 -0.72
CA VAL A 160 3.54 -18.46 -0.08
C VAL A 160 2.62 -19.20 -1.06
N ALA A 161 1.87 -20.20 -0.60
CA ALA A 161 0.84 -20.81 -1.43
C ALA A 161 -0.48 -21.03 -0.68
N PHE A 162 -1.59 -20.93 -1.40
CA PHE A 162 -2.93 -21.11 -0.88
C PHE A 162 -3.57 -22.36 -1.48
N GLU A 163 -3.91 -23.32 -0.63
CA GLU A 163 -4.57 -24.56 -1.00
C GLU A 163 -6.08 -24.47 -0.75
N SER A 164 -6.87 -24.87 -1.73
CA SER A 164 -8.32 -25.04 -1.60
C SER A 164 -8.66 -26.49 -1.20
N PRO A 165 -9.79 -26.79 -0.52
CA PRO A 165 -10.96 -25.93 -0.26
C PRO A 165 -10.83 -24.96 0.91
N TYR A 166 -10.00 -25.32 1.89
CA TYR A 166 -10.06 -24.74 3.23
C TYR A 166 -9.12 -23.54 3.42
N LEU A 167 -8.49 -23.06 2.35
CA LEU A 167 -7.53 -21.94 2.36
C LEU A 167 -6.39 -22.16 3.34
N MET A 168 -5.85 -23.37 3.35
CA MET A 168 -4.62 -23.64 4.08
C MET A 168 -3.47 -22.91 3.39
N THR A 169 -2.67 -22.21 4.19
CA THR A 169 -1.48 -21.53 3.68
C THR A 169 -0.27 -22.42 3.89
N HIS A 170 0.42 -22.69 2.79
CA HIS A 170 1.74 -23.32 2.78
C HIS A 170 2.80 -22.23 2.84
N ASN A 171 3.80 -22.43 3.68
CA ASN A 171 4.79 -21.43 4.06
C ASN A 171 4.18 -20.11 4.56
N PRO A 172 3.36 -20.15 5.64
CA PRO A 172 3.02 -18.91 6.34
C PRO A 172 4.31 -18.21 6.74
N GLY A 173 4.32 -16.88 6.79
CA GLY A 173 5.57 -16.15 6.95
C GLY A 173 5.42 -14.65 6.89
N SER A 174 6.54 -13.95 6.83
CA SER A 174 6.60 -12.50 6.71
C SER A 174 7.42 -12.07 5.51
N VAL A 175 6.85 -11.16 4.74
CA VAL A 175 7.50 -10.47 3.62
C VAL A 175 7.93 -9.10 4.12
N VAL A 176 9.24 -8.82 4.09
CA VAL A 176 9.79 -7.53 4.51
C VAL A 176 10.10 -6.70 3.28
N LEU A 177 9.44 -5.56 3.16
CA LEU A 177 9.68 -4.54 2.14
C LEU A 177 10.61 -3.47 2.71
N GLY A 178 11.44 -2.87 1.87
CA GLY A 178 12.23 -1.71 2.27
C GLY A 178 12.56 -0.81 1.10
N ILE A 179 13.01 0.40 1.42
CA ILE A 179 13.50 1.34 0.40
C ILE A 179 14.97 1.03 0.13
N LYS A 180 15.35 1.04 -1.16
CA LYS A 180 16.74 0.81 -1.58
C LYS A 180 17.68 1.83 -0.92
N GLY A 181 18.73 1.34 -0.27
CA GLY A 181 19.73 2.17 0.41
C GLY A 181 19.26 2.80 1.74
N ARG A 182 18.09 2.44 2.26
CA ARG A 182 17.61 2.87 3.59
C ARG A 182 17.31 1.69 4.51
N SER A 183 17.23 1.98 5.81
CA SER A 183 16.85 1.06 6.88
C SER A 183 15.34 1.00 7.15
N GLU A 184 14.55 1.89 6.54
CA GLU A 184 13.10 1.88 6.67
C GLU A 184 12.53 0.60 6.04
N THR A 185 11.82 -0.18 6.85
CA THR A 185 11.20 -1.43 6.42
C THR A 185 9.75 -1.52 6.88
N LEU A 186 8.95 -2.22 6.09
CA LEU A 186 7.55 -2.48 6.33
C LEU A 186 7.28 -3.96 6.12
N THR A 187 6.57 -4.61 7.04
CA THR A 187 6.33 -6.04 6.99
C THR A 187 4.89 -6.35 6.58
N VAL A 188 4.71 -7.45 5.86
CA VAL A 188 3.42 -8.09 5.59
C VAL A 188 3.50 -9.52 6.11
N GLU A 189 2.59 -9.89 7.02
CA GLU A 189 2.52 -11.24 7.57
C GLU A 189 1.41 -12.03 6.90
N VAL A 190 1.68 -13.32 6.68
CA VAL A 190 0.71 -14.29 6.17
C VAL A 190 0.61 -15.43 7.18
N GLY A 191 -0.58 -15.60 7.75
CA GLY A 191 -0.89 -16.65 8.72
C GLY A 191 -1.29 -17.98 8.08
N VAL A 192 -1.28 -19.05 8.87
CA VAL A 192 -1.63 -20.43 8.46
C VAL A 192 -3.02 -20.58 7.83
N GLY A 193 -3.98 -19.73 8.20
CA GLY A 193 -5.35 -19.72 7.66
C GLY A 193 -5.56 -18.76 6.48
N GLY A 194 -4.48 -18.28 5.86
CA GLY A 194 -4.54 -17.28 4.79
C GLY A 194 -4.98 -15.91 5.27
N GLU A 195 -4.80 -15.62 6.55
CA GLU A 195 -4.88 -14.26 7.10
C GLU A 195 -3.67 -13.46 6.58
N ILE A 196 -3.91 -12.25 6.08
CA ILE A 196 -2.86 -11.38 5.57
C ILE A 196 -2.93 -10.07 6.34
N THR A 197 -1.88 -9.79 7.12
CA THR A 197 -1.86 -8.66 8.05
C THR A 197 -0.69 -7.72 7.74
N PRO A 198 -0.96 -6.47 7.32
CA PRO A 198 0.08 -5.46 7.19
C PRO A 198 0.56 -5.00 8.58
N ARG A 199 1.86 -5.13 8.87
CA ARG A 199 2.50 -4.63 10.11
C ARG A 199 3.52 -3.55 9.80
#